data_AF-A0A7R9YKN1-F1
#
_entry.id   AF-A0A7R9YKN1-F1
#
_cell.length_a   1.000
_cell.length_b   1.000
_cell.length_c   1.000
_cell.angle_alpha   90.00
_cell.angle_beta   90.00
_cell.angle_gamma   90.00
#
_symmetry.space_group_name_H-M   'P 1'
#
loop_
_entity.id
_entity.type
_entity.pdbx_description
1 polymer ?
#
loop_
_entity_poly.entity_id
_entity_poly.type
_entity_poly.pdbx_seq_one_letter_code
_entity_poly.pdbx_strand_id
1 'polypeptide(L)'
;GDRIHELSAQLRTEVSTENQVSAKKLALGDSTPVSSVIKYRALFGIGADENLLLRTTCSMRKEMNAVKDQNLAFGEMFIFEQHLCFDWKVFGFHRQLAVPFTDGLAV
;
A
#
# COMPACT_ATOMS: atom_id res chain seq x y z
N GLY A 1 18.08 -7.50 -31.59
CA GLY A 1 17.04 -8.50 -31.28
C GLY A 1 17.36 -9.32 -30.06
N ASP A 2 18.63 -9.54 -29.73
CA ASP A 2 19.01 -10.66 -28.83
C ASP A 2 19.18 -10.34 -27.35
N ARG A 3 19.11 -9.07 -26.93
CA ARG A 3 19.25 -8.68 -25.50
C ARG A 3 18.00 -8.89 -24.64
N ILE A 4 16.82 -9.07 -25.26
CA ILE A 4 15.56 -9.23 -24.51
C ILE A 4 15.32 -10.71 -24.15
N HIS A 5 15.86 -11.65 -24.93
CA HIS A 5 15.67 -13.08 -24.68
C HIS A 5 16.42 -13.57 -23.44
N GLU A 6 17.62 -13.04 -23.17
CA GLU A 6 18.48 -13.49 -22.07
C GLU A 6 17.93 -13.12 -20.68
N LEU A 7 17.28 -11.96 -20.56
CA LEU A 7 16.62 -11.52 -19.31
C LEU A 7 15.32 -12.28 -19.03
N SER A 8 14.67 -12.84 -20.05
CA SER A 8 13.42 -13.60 -19.88
C SER A 8 13.64 -15.02 -19.32
N ALA A 9 14.84 -15.59 -19.53
CA ALA A 9 15.22 -16.91 -19.03
C ALA A 9 15.54 -16.88 -17.52
N GLN A 10 16.11 -15.78 -17.03
CA GLN A 10 16.42 -15.62 -15.60
C GLN A 10 15.15 -15.47 -14.74
N LEU A 11 14.09 -14.88 -15.28
CA LEU A 11 12.81 -14.70 -14.55
C LEU A 11 11.94 -15.97 -14.46
N ARG A 12 12.28 -17.05 -15.19
CA ARG A 12 11.50 -18.29 -15.20
C ARG A 12 12.16 -19.46 -14.48
N THR A 13 13.40 -19.31 -14.01
CA THR A 13 14.18 -20.42 -13.44
C THR A 13 14.31 -20.35 -11.92
N GLU A 14 13.28 -19.86 -11.22
CA GLU A 14 13.16 -19.98 -9.76
C GLU A 14 11.78 -20.53 -9.34
N VAL A 15 11.29 -21.52 -10.07
CA VAL A 15 10.15 -22.34 -9.63
C VAL A 15 10.51 -23.80 -9.78
N SER A 16 11.10 -24.38 -8.73
CA SER A 16 10.73 -25.66 -8.09
C SER A 16 11.94 -26.35 -7.46
N THR A 17 11.81 -26.64 -6.16
CA THR A 17 12.50 -27.60 -5.24
C THR A 17 12.92 -26.81 -3.99
N GLU A 18 12.38 -26.99 -2.77
CA GLU A 18 11.80 -28.15 -2.09
C GLU A 18 10.97 -27.70 -0.87
N ASN A 19 10.12 -28.61 -0.39
CA ASN A 19 9.26 -28.49 0.80
C ASN A 19 10.03 -28.16 2.09
N GLN A 20 9.54 -27.13 2.80
CA GLN A 20 9.26 -27.03 4.24
C GLN A 20 9.50 -25.60 4.74
N VAL A 21 8.76 -25.24 5.79
CA VAL A 21 8.90 -24.06 6.66
C VAL A 21 8.06 -22.83 6.27
N SER A 22 7.00 -22.66 7.07
CA SER A 22 6.29 -21.42 7.43
C SER A 22 5.60 -20.64 6.31
N ALA A 23 4.39 -20.17 6.61
CA ALA A 23 3.70 -19.12 5.89
C ALA A 23 4.71 -18.07 5.43
N LYS A 24 5.01 -18.08 4.13
CA LYS A 24 5.95 -17.17 3.48
C LYS A 24 5.30 -15.79 3.62
N LYS A 25 5.72 -15.09 4.67
CA LYS A 25 5.42 -13.70 4.97
C LYS A 25 5.46 -12.97 3.63
N LEU A 26 4.29 -12.52 3.15
CA LEU A 26 4.22 -11.60 2.02
C LEU A 26 5.28 -10.54 2.32
N ALA A 27 6.33 -10.50 1.52
CA ALA A 27 7.35 -9.47 1.59
C ALA A 27 6.73 -8.17 1.05
N LEU A 28 5.78 -7.63 1.81
CA LEU A 28 5.16 -6.33 1.66
C LEU A 28 5.65 -5.50 2.85
N GLY A 29 6.51 -4.52 2.58
CA GLY A 29 7.12 -3.68 3.60
C GLY A 29 8.60 -3.95 3.73
N ASP A 30 9.36 -3.42 2.78
CA ASP A 30 10.74 -3.07 3.02
C ASP A 30 10.81 -2.23 4.32
N SER A 31 11.79 -2.52 5.16
CA SER A 31 11.91 -2.15 6.58
C SER A 31 11.51 -0.69 6.91
N THR A 32 10.21 -0.43 7.13
CA THR A 32 9.77 0.91 7.55
C THR A 32 10.26 1.14 8.97
N PRO A 33 11.10 2.17 9.24
CA PRO A 33 11.61 2.41 10.57
C PRO A 33 10.46 2.66 11.56
N VAL A 34 10.60 2.18 12.80
CA VAL A 34 9.59 2.39 13.87
C VAL A 34 9.28 3.88 14.06
N SER A 35 10.30 4.74 13.97
CA SER A 35 10.14 6.19 14.04
C SER A 35 9.27 6.77 12.91
N SER A 36 9.26 6.14 11.74
CA SER A 36 8.37 6.49 10.63
C SER A 36 6.94 6.04 10.92
N VAL A 37 6.76 4.84 11.47
CA VAL A 37 5.42 4.33 11.83
C VAL A 37 4.73 5.25 12.85
N ILE A 38 5.46 5.72 13.87
CA ILE A 38 4.94 6.69 14.85
C ILE A 38 4.45 7.97 14.15
N LYS A 39 5.22 8.50 13.18
CA LYS A 39 4.82 9.68 12.41
C LYS A 39 3.58 9.43 11.58
N TYR A 40 3.46 8.28 10.94
CA TYR A 40 2.30 7.95 10.12
C TYR A 40 1.04 7.79 10.98
N ARG A 41 1.14 7.17 12.15
CA ARG A 41 0.02 7.11 13.09
C ARG A 41 -0.45 8.50 13.50
N ALA A 42 0.49 9.37 13.88
CA ALA A 42 0.17 10.76 14.22
C ALA A 42 -0.45 11.54 13.05
N LEU A 43 -0.01 11.28 11.81
CA LEU A 43 -0.53 11.91 10.60
C LEU A 43 -2.03 11.64 10.40
N PHE A 44 -2.49 10.44 10.73
CA PHE A 44 -3.85 9.98 10.46
C PHE A 44 -4.72 9.84 11.73
N GLY A 45 -4.18 10.13 12.91
CA GLY A 45 -4.89 9.97 14.19
C GLY A 45 -5.11 8.50 14.59
N ILE A 46 -4.21 7.61 14.17
CA ILE A 46 -4.29 6.17 14.42
C ILE A 46 -3.76 5.83 15.81
N GLY A 47 -4.39 4.85 16.47
CA GLY A 47 -3.98 4.37 17.79
C GLY A 47 -2.53 3.87 17.83
N ALA A 48 -1.87 4.04 18.97
CA ALA A 48 -0.45 3.69 19.13
C ALA A 48 -0.16 2.20 18.90
N ASP A 49 -1.15 1.34 19.15
CA ASP A 49 -1.03 -0.11 19.11
C ASP A 49 -1.30 -0.71 17.72
N GLU A 50 -1.82 0.07 16.78
CA GLU A 50 -2.24 -0.45 15.48
C GLU A 50 -1.06 -0.56 14.51
N ASN A 51 -0.77 -1.76 14.02
CA ASN A 51 0.42 -1.99 13.19
C ASN A 51 0.24 -1.51 11.75
N LEU A 52 1.30 -0.96 11.18
CA LEU A 52 1.38 -0.67 9.75
C LEU A 52 1.72 -1.97 9.02
N LEU A 53 0.84 -2.38 8.10
CA LEU A 53 0.99 -3.58 7.27
C LEU A 53 1.64 -3.26 5.93
N LEU A 54 1.25 -2.14 5.31
CA LEU A 54 1.77 -1.74 4.01
C LEU A 54 1.89 -0.22 3.91
N ARG A 55 2.96 0.24 3.26
CA ARG A 55 3.07 1.58 2.71
C ARG A 55 3.45 1.49 1.25
N THR A 56 2.77 2.24 0.39
CA THR A 56 3.08 2.29 -1.04
C THR A 56 2.62 3.59 -1.68
N THR A 57 3.34 4.04 -2.70
CA THR A 57 2.92 5.18 -3.53
C THR A 57 1.83 4.71 -4.49
N CYS A 58 0.70 5.43 -4.57
CA CYS A 58 -0.35 5.11 -5.52
C CYS A 58 -1.12 6.37 -5.96
N SER A 59 -2.18 6.16 -6.74
CA SER A 59 -3.11 7.23 -7.11
C SER A 59 -4.54 6.82 -6.77
N MET A 60 -5.31 7.78 -6.29
CA MET A 60 -6.72 7.61 -5.93
C MET A 60 -7.59 8.40 -6.91
N ARG A 61 -8.72 7.81 -7.32
CA ARG A 61 -9.83 8.54 -7.95
C ARG A 61 -11.01 8.53 -7.00
N LYS A 62 -11.62 9.69 -6.80
CA LYS A 62 -12.88 9.77 -6.07
C LYS A 62 -14.02 9.34 -6.99
N GLU A 63 -14.95 8.54 -6.48
CA GLU A 63 -16.18 8.20 -7.18
C GLU A 63 -17.36 8.79 -6.43
N MET A 64 -18.28 9.42 -7.15
CA MET A 64 -19.50 10.00 -6.60
C MET A 64 -20.65 9.69 -7.55
N ASN A 65 -21.72 9.06 -7.05
CA ASN A 65 -22.88 8.64 -7.84
C ASN A 65 -22.51 7.80 -9.09
N ALA A 66 -21.62 6.82 -8.92
CA ALA A 66 -21.07 5.98 -10.01
C ALA A 66 -20.28 6.72 -11.10
N VAL A 67 -19.98 8.02 -10.90
CA VAL A 67 -19.14 8.82 -11.79
C VAL A 67 -17.77 8.98 -11.16
N LYS A 68 -16.75 8.48 -11.85
CA LYS A 68 -15.35 8.65 -11.45
C LYS A 68 -14.90 10.07 -11.76
N ASP A 69 -14.32 10.73 -10.76
CA ASP A 69 -13.63 12.00 -10.96
C ASP A 69 -12.53 11.80 -12.00
N GLN A 70 -12.41 12.76 -12.93
CA GLN A 70 -11.33 12.75 -13.92
C GLN A 70 -9.99 13.06 -13.28
N ASN A 71 -9.99 13.74 -12.13
CA ASN A 71 -8.77 14.08 -11.42
C ASN A 71 -8.24 12.88 -10.63
N LEU A 72 -6.97 12.58 -10.87
CA LEU A 72 -6.17 11.63 -10.10
C LEU A 72 -5.45 12.35 -8.97
N ALA A 73 -5.63 11.88 -7.74
CA ALA A 73 -4.83 12.31 -6.60
C ALA A 73 -3.65 11.34 -6.44
N PHE A 74 -2.43 11.79 -6.74
CA PHE A 74 -1.21 11.02 -6.49
C PHE A 74 -0.73 11.23 -5.06
N GLY A 75 -0.34 10.15 -4.39
CA GLY A 75 -0.02 10.20 -2.97
C GLY A 75 0.53 8.90 -2.41
N GLU A 76 0.53 8.82 -1.09
CA GLU A 76 1.02 7.70 -0.31
C GLU A 76 -0.16 7.00 0.36
N MET A 77 -0.27 5.68 0.14
CA MET A 77 -1.22 4.82 0.81
C MET A 77 -0.56 4.07 1.96
N PHE A 78 -1.28 3.98 3.07
CA PHE A 78 -0.88 3.27 4.27
C PHE A 78 -2.01 2.34 4.67
N ILE A 79 -1.70 1.06 4.85
CA ILE A 79 -2.64 0.06 5.35
C ILE A 79 -2.21 -0.28 6.76
N PHE A 80 -3.02 0.12 7.74
CA PHE A 80 -2.94 -0.34 9.11
C PHE A 80 -3.88 -1.54 9.33
N GLU A 81 -3.81 -2.18 10.48
CA GLU A 81 -4.65 -3.36 10.79
C GLU A 81 -6.16 -3.08 10.73
N GLN A 82 -6.59 -1.87 11.09
CA GLN A 82 -7.99 -1.47 11.17
C GLN A 82 -8.31 -0.27 10.27
N HIS A 83 -7.32 0.31 9.57
CA HIS A 83 -7.53 1.50 8.76
C HIS A 83 -6.82 1.46 7.41
N LEU A 84 -7.50 1.92 6.36
CA LEU A 84 -6.92 2.34 5.10
C LEU A 84 -6.73 3.86 5.10
N CYS A 85 -5.48 4.31 4.93
CA CYS A 85 -5.14 5.72 4.95
C CYS A 85 -4.50 6.17 3.63
N PHE A 86 -4.74 7.42 3.25
CA PHE A 86 -4.17 8.05 2.07
C PHE A 86 -3.78 9.51 2.35
N ASP A 87 -2.54 9.88 2.04
CA ASP A 87 -2.03 11.25 2.08
C ASP A 87 -1.70 11.71 0.65
N TRP A 88 -2.20 12.87 0.25
CA TRP A 88 -1.95 13.44 -1.07
C TRP A 88 -1.80 14.95 -1.00
N LYS A 89 -1.21 15.54 -2.04
CA LYS A 89 -1.03 17.00 -2.15
C LYS A 89 -2.07 17.62 -3.06
N VAL A 90 -2.66 18.73 -2.63
CA VAL A 90 -3.53 19.60 -3.44
C VAL A 90 -3.06 21.04 -3.23
N PHE A 91 -2.62 21.71 -4.30
CA PHE A 91 -2.06 23.07 -4.25
C PHE A 91 -0.93 23.26 -3.22
N GLY A 92 -0.08 22.24 -3.04
CA GLY A 92 1.02 22.27 -2.07
C GLY A 92 0.62 21.94 -0.62
N PHE A 93 -0.67 21.78 -0.34
CA PHE A 93 -1.16 21.38 0.98
C PHE A 93 -1.43 19.88 1.03
N HIS A 94 -1.05 19.26 2.14
CA HIS A 94 -1.38 17.86 2.42
C HIS A 94 -2.87 17.72 2.75
N ARG A 95 -3.48 16.70 2.18
CA ARG A 95 -4.83 16.23 2.48
C ARG A 95 -4.71 14.77 2.92
N GLN A 96 -5.44 14.42 3.95
CA GLN A 96 -5.41 13.10 4.58
C GLN A 96 -6.81 12.52 4.59
N LEU A 97 -6.87 11.21 4.40
CA LEU A 97 -8.07 10.40 4.55
C LEU A 97 -7.67 9.16 5.35
N ALA A 98 -8.46 8.83 6.37
CA ALA A 98 -8.38 7.57 7.09
C ALA A 98 -9.79 6.95 7.08
N VAL A 99 -9.89 5.72 6.60
CA VAL A 99 -11.13 4.97 6.52
C VAL A 99 -10.98 3.73 7.40
N PRO A 100 -11.78 3.57 8.46
CA PRO A 100 -11.75 2.35 9.24
C PRO A 100 -12.28 1.19 8.40
N PHE A 101 -11.65 0.03 8.53
CA PHE A 101 -12.22 -1.22 8.08
C PHE A 101 -13.44 -1.51 8.94
N THR A 102 -14.61 -1.51 8.31
CA THR A 102 -15.84 -2.02 8.91
C THR A 102 -16.03 -3.44 8.41
N ASP A 103 -16.60 -4.31 9.24
CA ASP A 103 -16.99 -5.67 8.84
C ASP A 103 -18.07 -5.58 7.75
N GLY A 104 -17.64 -5.51 6.49
CA GLY A 104 -18.52 -5.25 5.36
C GLY A 104 -17.75 -4.64 4.20
N LEU A 105 -17.07 -5.49 3.42
CA LEU A 105 -16.67 -5.13 2.07
C LEU A 105 -17.91 -4.64 1.31
N ALA A 106 -17.76 -3.52 0.60
CA ALA A 106 -18.78 -2.95 -0.27
C ALA A 106 -19.42 -4.03 -1.17
N VAL A 107 -20.76 -4.09 -1.14
CA VAL A 107 -21.60 -4.90 -2.04
C VAL A 107 -21.72 -4.20 -3.39
#